data_AF-H9GGL4-F1
#
_entry.id   AF-H9GGL4-F1
#
_cell.length_a   1.000
_cell.length_b   1.000
_cell.length_c   1.000
_cell.angle_alpha   90.00
_cell.angle_beta   90.00
_cell.angle_gamma   90.00
#
_symmetry.space_group_name_H-M   'P 1'
#
loop_
_entity.id
_entity.type
_entity.pdbx_description
1 polymer ?
#
loop_
_entity_poly.entity_id
_entity_poly.type
_entity_poly.pdbx_seq_one_letter_code
_entity_poly.pdbx_strand_id
1 'polypeptide(L)'
;QEPKEREAELHSPTQTSIGQNLSFLAKFMELQWKILTLKNEEAEHKYSSSPLDWVTMETNIAYWFQASSGAQIHLLGNVAIWTSANVAAASYVALFLWYLLRRRRGIRDIPDEAWGQWVLSGGLFLGGWALNYLPFFLMEKTLFLYHYLPALTFQILLVPVILQHLSDHLCRSGLSQSMLRALGAAWLSSVCLTHHSFWPLTYGEPPLSPAGLRSLRWKDSWDLLIRRQRQP
;
A
#
# COMPACT_ATOMS: atom_id res chain seq x y z
N GLN A 1 24.67 1.73 22.56
CA GLN A 1 25.44 2.99 22.56
C GLN A 1 24.77 4.01 21.64
N GLU A 2 24.29 3.60 20.46
CA GLU A 2 23.54 4.45 19.51
C GLU A 2 22.37 5.32 20.01
N PRO A 3 21.52 4.91 21.00
CA PRO A 3 20.39 5.77 21.40
C PRO A 3 20.86 7.02 22.13
N LYS A 4 21.91 6.87 22.96
CA LYS A 4 22.50 7.97 23.73
C LYS A 4 23.30 8.93 22.86
N GLU A 5 23.90 8.42 21.79
CA GLU A 5 24.63 9.24 20.81
C GLU A 5 23.64 10.06 19.96
N ARG A 6 22.52 9.46 19.51
CA ARG A 6 21.44 10.19 18.82
C ARG A 6 20.76 11.25 19.70
N GLU A 7 20.52 10.95 20.97
CA GLU A 7 20.02 11.93 21.94
C GLU A 7 21.04 13.07 22.16
N ALA A 8 22.33 12.75 22.22
CA ALA A 8 23.40 13.74 22.34
C ALA A 8 23.54 14.64 21.09
N GLU A 9 23.33 14.10 19.89
CA GLU A 9 23.28 14.88 18.64
C GLU A 9 22.05 15.79 18.57
N LEU A 10 20.88 15.32 19.03
CA LEU A 10 19.65 16.12 19.12
C LEU A 10 19.78 17.32 20.08
N HIS A 11 20.58 17.14 21.14
CA HIS A 11 20.87 18.15 22.15
C HIS A 11 22.16 18.94 21.88
N SER A 12 22.91 18.58 20.84
CA SER A 12 24.03 19.40 20.38
C SER A 12 23.45 20.69 19.78
N PRO A 13 23.93 21.88 20.21
CA PRO A 13 23.46 23.10 19.61
C PRO A 13 23.84 23.06 18.13
N THR A 14 22.85 22.99 17.24
CA THR A 14 23.06 23.23 15.81
C THR A 14 23.87 24.51 15.72
N GLN A 15 25.09 24.44 15.20
CA GLN A 15 25.89 25.64 14.91
C GLN A 15 25.11 26.46 13.89
N THR A 16 24.17 27.27 14.35
CA THR A 16 23.55 28.32 13.58
C THR A 16 24.63 29.37 13.45
N SER A 17 25.36 29.35 12.34
CA SER A 17 26.14 30.50 11.92
C SER A 17 25.14 31.64 11.67
N ILE A 18 24.81 32.38 12.73
CA ILE A 18 24.00 33.60 12.70
C ILE A 18 24.86 34.63 11.95
N GLY A 19 24.84 34.61 10.62
CA GLY A 19 25.79 35.40 9.85
C GLY A 19 25.56 35.55 8.35
N GLN A 20 24.49 35.00 7.77
CA GLN A 20 24.19 35.24 6.35
C GLN A 20 22.75 35.74 6.17
N ASN A 21 22.60 37.01 5.79
CA ASN A 21 21.36 37.57 5.26
C ASN A 21 21.12 37.00 3.85
N LEU A 22 20.87 35.70 3.75
CA LEU A 22 20.40 35.08 2.51
C LEU A 22 18.97 35.53 2.22
N SER A 23 18.70 35.85 0.96
CA SER A 23 17.34 36.05 0.49
C SER A 23 16.53 34.76 0.65
N PHE A 24 15.19 34.87 0.67
CA PHE A 24 14.31 33.71 0.75
C PHE A 24 14.62 32.68 -0.34
N LEU A 25 14.79 33.13 -1.60
CA LEU A 25 15.08 32.24 -2.72
C LEU A 25 16.43 31.54 -2.56
N ALA A 26 17.45 32.24 -2.04
CA ALA A 26 18.74 31.63 -1.78
C ALA A 26 18.64 30.52 -0.71
N LYS A 27 17.91 30.78 0.39
CA LYS A 27 17.65 29.76 1.42
C LYS A 27 16.85 28.58 0.87
N PHE A 28 15.85 28.84 0.05
CA PHE A 28 15.04 27.80 -0.57
C PHE A 28 15.87 26.92 -1.49
N MET A 29 16.66 27.52 -2.39
CA MET A 29 17.52 26.77 -3.32
C MET A 29 18.61 25.99 -2.59
N GLU A 30 19.23 26.58 -1.57
CA GLU A 30 20.20 25.88 -0.72
C GLU A 30 19.56 24.66 -0.04
N LEU A 31 18.34 24.82 0.49
CA LEU A 31 17.61 23.72 1.12
C LEU A 31 17.27 22.61 0.11
N GLN A 32 16.75 22.94 -1.07
CA GLN A 32 16.45 21.94 -2.11
C GLN A 32 17.72 21.20 -2.55
N TRP A 33 18.83 21.91 -2.74
CA TRP A 33 20.12 21.30 -3.08
C TRP A 33 20.57 20.31 -2.00
N LYS A 34 20.46 20.68 -0.71
CA LYS A 34 20.78 19.79 0.40
C LYS A 34 19.86 18.57 0.43
N ILE A 35 18.55 18.73 0.22
CA ILE A 35 17.60 17.60 0.16
C ILE A 35 17.96 16.62 -0.97
N LEU A 36 18.40 17.12 -2.13
CA LEU A 36 18.76 16.29 -3.28
C LEU A 36 20.13 15.61 -3.16
N THR A 37 21.08 16.25 -2.48
CA THR A 37 22.47 15.77 -2.39
C THR A 37 22.80 15.06 -1.09
N LEU A 38 21.92 15.12 -0.09
CA LEU A 38 22.08 14.41 1.18
C LEU A 38 22.13 12.91 0.91
N LYS A 39 23.32 12.33 1.06
CA LYS A 39 23.50 10.89 1.13
C LYS A 39 23.15 10.46 2.55
N ASN A 40 22.04 9.76 2.71
CA ASN A 40 21.76 9.09 3.97
C ASN A 40 22.63 7.83 4.02
N GLU A 41 23.32 7.58 5.13
CA GLU A 41 23.93 6.27 5.34
C GLU A 41 22.79 5.24 5.41
N GLU A 42 22.81 4.28 4.48
CA GLU A 42 21.80 3.23 4.36
C GLU A 42 21.98 2.22 5.49
N ALA A 43 21.49 2.56 6.68
CA ALA A 43 21.31 1.58 7.72
C ALA A 43 20.18 0.64 7.28
N GLU A 44 20.51 -0.63 7.03
CA GLU A 44 19.52 -1.68 6.83
C GLU A 44 18.57 -1.72 8.03
N HIS A 45 17.28 -1.50 7.78
CA HIS A 45 16.26 -1.54 8.82
C HIS A 45 15.53 -2.88 8.79
N LYS A 46 15.24 -3.46 9.96
CA LYS A 46 14.57 -4.77 10.08
C LYS A 46 13.27 -4.89 9.28
N TYR A 47 12.49 -3.81 9.24
CA TYR A 47 11.21 -3.74 8.49
C TYR A 47 11.35 -3.15 7.08
N SER A 48 12.57 -3.02 6.57
CA SER A 48 12.77 -2.61 5.18
C SER A 48 12.20 -3.67 4.23
N SER A 49 11.71 -3.24 3.07
CA SER A 49 11.10 -4.15 2.10
C SER A 49 11.30 -3.69 0.67
N SER A 50 11.34 -4.65 -0.25
CA SER A 50 11.50 -4.37 -1.67
C SER A 50 10.15 -3.96 -2.30
N PRO A 51 10.16 -3.19 -3.41
CA PRO A 51 8.94 -2.83 -4.11
C PRO A 51 8.05 -4.04 -4.47
N LEU A 52 8.66 -5.17 -4.85
CA LEU A 52 7.93 -6.39 -5.21
C LEU A 52 7.16 -6.99 -4.02
N ASP A 53 7.73 -6.93 -2.81
CA ASP A 53 7.10 -7.44 -1.59
C ASP A 53 5.80 -6.70 -1.25
N TRP A 54 5.66 -5.46 -1.73
CA TRP A 54 4.47 -4.66 -1.47
C TRP A 54 3.27 -5.20 -2.23
N VAL A 55 3.44 -5.67 -3.47
CA VAL A 55 2.32 -6.16 -4.29
C VAL A 55 1.60 -7.30 -3.58
N THR A 56 2.34 -8.25 -2.98
CA THR A 56 1.74 -9.39 -2.28
C THR A 56 1.63 -9.17 -0.77
N MET A 57 1.97 -7.99 -0.26
CA MET A 57 1.95 -7.66 1.17
C MET A 57 2.75 -8.68 2.00
N GLU A 58 3.97 -9.00 1.58
CA GLU A 58 4.83 -9.93 2.34
C GLU A 58 5.32 -9.33 3.64
N THR A 59 5.53 -8.02 3.69
CA THR A 59 6.09 -7.36 4.88
C THR A 59 5.02 -6.58 5.64
N ASN A 60 5.17 -6.50 6.96
CA ASN A 60 4.44 -5.59 7.85
C ASN A 60 5.45 -4.73 8.63
N ILE A 61 4.98 -3.62 9.21
CA ILE A 61 5.84 -2.74 10.02
C ILE A 61 5.25 -2.66 11.43
N ALA A 62 6.03 -2.99 12.46
CA ALA A 62 5.63 -2.73 13.84
C ALA A 62 5.98 -1.28 14.21
N TYR A 63 4.97 -0.47 14.53
CA TYR A 63 5.16 0.92 14.96
C TYR A 63 5.34 1.06 16.47
N TRP A 64 4.62 0.25 17.24
CA TRP A 64 4.61 0.36 18.68
C TRP A 64 4.39 -0.99 19.33
N PHE A 65 5.02 -1.20 20.48
CA PHE A 65 4.89 -2.40 21.30
C PHE A 65 5.02 -2.02 22.77
N GLN A 66 4.07 -2.50 23.58
CA GLN A 66 4.11 -2.33 25.03
C GLN A 66 4.43 -3.66 25.72
N ALA A 67 5.58 -3.70 26.39
CA ALA A 67 6.07 -4.93 27.02
C ALA A 67 5.22 -5.45 28.19
N SER A 68 4.51 -4.56 28.90
CA SER A 68 3.67 -4.92 30.06
C SER A 68 2.36 -5.60 29.66
N SER A 69 1.66 -5.05 28.67
CA SER A 69 0.36 -5.53 28.19
C SER A 69 0.47 -6.49 27.01
N GLY A 70 1.56 -6.46 26.25
CA GLY A 70 1.70 -7.16 24.97
C GLY A 70 0.95 -6.49 23.81
N ALA A 71 0.40 -5.29 24.04
CA ALA A 71 -0.25 -4.48 23.03
C ALA A 71 0.74 -4.06 21.93
N GLN A 72 0.29 -4.02 20.68
CA GLN A 72 1.14 -3.71 19.54
C GLN A 72 0.36 -3.04 18.41
N ILE A 73 0.98 -2.07 17.74
CA ILE A 73 0.43 -1.37 16.58
C ILE A 73 1.28 -1.71 15.36
N HIS A 74 0.63 -2.19 14.30
CA HIS A 74 1.28 -2.56 13.05
C HIS A 74 0.68 -1.85 11.85
N LEU A 75 1.54 -1.43 10.92
CA LEU A 75 1.13 -1.18 9.54
C LEU A 75 0.92 -2.52 8.85
N LEU A 76 -0.34 -2.84 8.62
CA LEU A 76 -0.74 -4.00 7.83
C LEU A 76 -1.99 -3.64 7.01
N GLY A 77 -1.96 -3.95 5.72
CA GLY A 77 -3.09 -3.70 4.84
C GLY A 77 -4.24 -4.68 5.09
N ASN A 78 -5.45 -4.29 4.69
CA ASN A 78 -6.58 -5.20 4.64
C ASN A 78 -6.39 -6.17 3.47
N VAL A 79 -6.17 -7.46 3.76
CA VAL A 79 -5.88 -8.49 2.75
C VAL A 79 -6.95 -8.55 1.66
N ALA A 80 -8.24 -8.42 2.00
CA ALA A 80 -9.33 -8.47 1.03
C ALA A 80 -9.28 -7.27 0.07
N ILE A 81 -9.00 -6.07 0.58
CA ILE A 81 -8.83 -4.88 -0.25
C ILE A 81 -7.58 -5.03 -1.12
N TRP A 82 -6.44 -5.39 -0.53
CA TRP A 82 -5.15 -5.49 -1.21
C TRP A 82 -5.18 -6.49 -2.36
N THR A 83 -5.70 -7.68 -2.12
CA THR A 83 -5.85 -8.72 -3.14
C THR A 83 -6.84 -8.30 -4.22
N SER A 84 -7.98 -7.71 -3.85
CA SER A 84 -8.97 -7.23 -4.83
C SER A 84 -8.42 -6.11 -5.73
N ALA A 85 -7.60 -5.21 -5.19
CA ALA A 85 -6.96 -4.14 -5.94
C ALA A 85 -5.97 -4.70 -7.00
N ASN A 86 -5.16 -5.70 -6.65
CA ASN A 86 -4.28 -6.39 -7.59
C ASN A 86 -5.07 -7.16 -8.65
N VAL A 87 -6.11 -7.90 -8.25
CA VAL A 87 -6.98 -8.64 -9.17
C VAL A 87 -7.69 -7.69 -10.13
N ALA A 88 -8.17 -6.53 -9.66
CA ALA A 88 -8.77 -5.52 -10.51
C ALA A 88 -7.77 -4.96 -11.53
N ALA A 89 -6.54 -4.64 -11.12
CA ALA A 89 -5.48 -4.19 -12.03
C ALA A 89 -5.15 -5.25 -13.10
N ALA A 90 -4.95 -6.50 -12.70
CA ALA A 90 -4.69 -7.61 -13.63
C ALA A 90 -5.87 -7.83 -14.60
N SER A 91 -7.10 -7.79 -14.08
CA SER A 91 -8.33 -7.93 -14.88
C SER A 91 -8.48 -6.79 -15.87
N TYR A 92 -8.17 -5.55 -15.46
CA TYR A 92 -8.19 -4.40 -16.36
C TYR A 92 -7.21 -4.61 -17.51
N VAL A 93 -5.96 -4.96 -17.23
CA VAL A 93 -4.93 -5.18 -18.26
C VAL A 93 -5.36 -6.28 -19.22
N ALA A 94 -5.87 -7.40 -18.70
CA ALA A 94 -6.35 -8.52 -19.52
C ALA A 94 -7.51 -8.10 -20.44
N LEU A 95 -8.53 -7.42 -19.90
CA LEU A 95 -9.68 -6.93 -20.67
C LEU A 95 -9.27 -5.84 -21.68
N PHE A 96 -8.39 -4.93 -21.29
CA PHE A 96 -7.87 -3.88 -22.16
C PHE A 96 -7.14 -4.48 -23.37
N LEU A 97 -6.23 -5.43 -23.15
CA LEU A 97 -5.52 -6.13 -24.22
C LEU A 97 -6.49 -6.92 -25.10
N TRP A 98 -7.47 -7.60 -24.50
CA TRP A 98 -8.51 -8.33 -25.23
C TRP A 98 -9.33 -7.41 -26.15
N TYR A 99 -9.85 -6.30 -25.63
CA TYR A 99 -10.60 -5.33 -26.41
C TYR A 99 -9.74 -4.65 -27.48
N LEU A 100 -8.48 -4.34 -27.17
CA LEU A 100 -7.56 -3.74 -28.12
C LEU A 100 -7.35 -4.68 -29.32
N LEU A 101 -7.11 -5.97 -29.06
CA LEU A 101 -6.95 -6.99 -30.11
C LEU A 101 -8.21 -7.15 -30.95
N ARG A 102 -9.40 -7.21 -30.32
CA ARG A 102 -10.68 -7.35 -31.04
C ARG A 102 -11.00 -6.12 -31.88
N ARG A 103 -10.76 -4.92 -31.35
CA ARG A 103 -10.90 -3.66 -32.08
C ARG A 103 -9.97 -3.58 -33.28
N ARG A 104 -8.71 -4.05 -33.16
CA ARG A 104 -7.78 -4.15 -34.31
C ARG A 104 -8.26 -5.12 -35.39
N ARG A 105 -9.08 -6.11 -35.05
CA ARG A 105 -9.74 -7.03 -36.00
C ARG A 105 -11.09 -6.51 -36.52
N GLY A 106 -11.45 -5.26 -36.21
CA GLY A 106 -12.73 -4.65 -36.62
C GLY A 106 -13.93 -5.05 -35.75
N ILE A 107 -13.73 -5.80 -34.67
CA ILE A 107 -14.80 -6.23 -33.76
C ILE A 107 -14.90 -5.23 -32.61
N ARG A 108 -16.03 -4.52 -32.51
CA ARG A 108 -16.29 -3.52 -31.44
C ARG A 108 -17.26 -4.10 -30.41
N ASP A 109 -16.72 -4.63 -29.31
CA ASP A 109 -17.53 -5.28 -28.26
C ASP A 109 -18.32 -4.31 -27.39
N ILE A 110 -17.79 -3.11 -27.20
CA ILE A 110 -18.40 -2.03 -26.41
C ILE A 110 -18.54 -0.77 -27.27
N PRO A 111 -19.50 0.12 -26.98
CA PRO A 111 -19.65 1.40 -27.67
C PRO A 111 -18.37 2.25 -27.62
N ASP A 112 -18.17 3.12 -28.60
CA ASP A 112 -16.95 3.94 -28.69
C ASP A 112 -16.81 4.94 -27.52
N GLU A 113 -17.93 5.44 -26.99
CA GLU A 113 -17.95 6.26 -25.78
C GLU A 113 -17.47 5.48 -24.54
N ALA A 114 -18.03 4.28 -24.31
CA ALA A 114 -17.62 3.41 -23.21
C ALA A 114 -16.15 3.00 -23.32
N TRP A 115 -15.63 2.82 -24.54
CA TRP A 115 -14.21 2.60 -24.77
C TRP A 115 -13.35 3.80 -24.42
N GLY A 116 -13.77 5.01 -24.79
CA GLY A 116 -13.07 6.24 -24.40
C GLY A 116 -12.95 6.38 -22.88
N GLN A 117 -14.06 6.14 -22.17
CA GLN A 117 -14.08 6.13 -20.71
C GLN A 117 -13.19 5.02 -20.13
N TRP A 118 -13.26 3.81 -20.67
CA TRP A 118 -12.43 2.69 -20.25
C TRP A 118 -10.92 3.00 -20.37
N VAL A 119 -10.49 3.55 -21.50
CA VAL A 119 -9.10 3.94 -21.76
C VAL A 119 -8.68 5.07 -20.80
N LEU A 120 -9.53 6.09 -20.61
CA LEU A 120 -9.26 7.20 -19.71
C LEU A 120 -9.10 6.72 -18.25
N SER A 121 -10.02 5.88 -17.76
CA SER A 121 -9.94 5.31 -16.42
C SER A 121 -8.67 4.48 -16.23
N GLY A 122 -8.29 3.65 -17.21
CA GLY A 122 -7.04 2.90 -17.14
C GLY A 122 -5.81 3.79 -17.13
N GLY A 123 -5.77 4.79 -18.02
CA GLY A 123 -4.69 5.77 -18.07
C GLY A 123 -4.52 6.51 -16.74
N LEU A 124 -5.63 6.92 -16.12
CA LEU A 124 -5.63 7.59 -14.82
C LEU A 124 -5.19 6.66 -13.69
N PHE A 125 -5.82 5.49 -13.55
CA PHE A 125 -5.60 4.62 -12.39
C PHE A 125 -4.35 3.74 -12.51
N LEU A 126 -4.12 3.08 -13.65
CA LEU A 126 -2.87 2.33 -13.86
C LEU A 126 -1.68 3.25 -14.09
N GLY A 127 -1.87 4.38 -14.75
CA GLY A 127 -0.81 5.40 -14.88
C GLY A 127 -0.47 6.02 -13.52
N GLY A 128 -1.48 6.37 -12.72
CA GLY A 128 -1.30 6.85 -11.35
C GLY A 128 -0.59 5.83 -10.46
N TRP A 129 -0.98 4.55 -10.54
CA TRP A 129 -0.27 3.46 -9.87
C TRP A 129 1.19 3.37 -10.33
N ALA A 130 1.45 3.36 -11.63
CA ALA A 130 2.80 3.25 -12.18
C ALA A 130 3.69 4.42 -11.76
N LEU A 131 3.19 5.66 -11.82
CA LEU A 131 3.93 6.86 -11.40
C LEU A 131 4.26 6.86 -9.91
N ASN A 132 3.42 6.24 -9.08
CA ASN A 132 3.62 6.13 -7.64
C ASN A 132 4.30 4.82 -7.21
N TYR A 133 4.67 3.95 -8.15
CA TYR A 133 5.27 2.64 -7.82
C TYR A 133 6.62 2.42 -8.52
N LEU A 134 6.69 2.67 -9.83
CA LEU A 134 7.88 2.41 -10.63
C LEU A 134 9.13 3.20 -10.18
N PRO A 135 9.04 4.46 -9.73
CA PRO A 135 10.23 5.18 -9.27
C PRO A 135 10.98 4.49 -8.13
N PHE A 136 10.28 3.73 -7.29
CA PHE A 136 10.90 3.05 -6.15
C PHE A 136 11.84 1.91 -6.56
N PHE A 137 11.70 1.36 -7.77
CA PHE A 137 12.66 0.37 -8.30
C PHE A 137 14.01 0.99 -8.68
N LEU A 138 14.06 2.32 -8.87
CA LEU A 138 15.27 3.06 -9.23
C LEU A 138 15.92 3.72 -8.02
N MET A 139 15.34 3.56 -6.82
CA MET A 139 15.87 4.14 -5.59
C MET A 139 16.75 3.13 -4.87
N GLU A 140 17.96 3.55 -4.51
CA GLU A 140 18.92 2.73 -3.75
C GLU A 140 18.72 2.84 -2.22
N LYS A 141 17.69 3.55 -1.77
CA LYS A 141 17.45 3.90 -0.36
C LYS A 141 16.74 2.77 0.40
N THR A 142 16.78 2.78 1.73
CA THR A 142 15.92 1.94 2.56
C THR A 142 14.43 2.27 2.33
N LEU A 143 13.66 1.30 1.81
CA LEU A 143 12.25 1.46 1.52
C LEU A 143 11.37 0.66 2.50
N PHE A 144 10.10 1.03 2.56
CA PHE A 144 9.13 0.52 3.52
C PHE A 144 7.75 0.43 2.88
N LEU A 145 6.90 -0.47 3.38
CA LEU A 145 5.55 -0.72 2.84
C LEU A 145 4.70 0.55 2.66
N TYR A 146 4.81 1.55 3.54
CA TYR A 146 3.99 2.77 3.44
C TYR A 146 4.26 3.57 2.15
N HIS A 147 5.42 3.41 1.52
CA HIS A 147 5.73 4.04 0.23
C HIS A 147 4.79 3.57 -0.89
N TYR A 148 4.25 2.36 -0.77
CA TYR A 148 3.32 1.79 -1.75
C TYR A 148 1.89 2.30 -1.61
N LEU A 149 1.51 2.85 -0.44
CA LEU A 149 0.12 3.21 -0.16
C LEU A 149 -0.49 4.20 -1.17
N PRO A 150 0.23 5.24 -1.65
CA PRO A 150 -0.29 6.10 -2.71
C PRO A 150 -0.59 5.35 -4.01
N ALA A 151 0.29 4.43 -4.42
CA ALA A 151 0.06 3.59 -5.60
C ALA A 151 -1.15 2.67 -5.41
N LEU A 152 -1.26 2.03 -4.23
CA LEU A 152 -2.38 1.17 -3.87
C LEU A 152 -3.72 1.92 -3.93
N THR A 153 -3.77 3.20 -3.53
CA THR A 153 -5.00 4.02 -3.63
C THR A 153 -5.54 4.04 -5.06
N PHE A 154 -4.67 4.21 -6.07
CA PHE A 154 -5.10 4.18 -7.47
C PHE A 154 -5.65 2.80 -7.88
N GLN A 155 -5.05 1.71 -7.41
CA GLN A 155 -5.57 0.36 -7.68
C GLN A 155 -6.93 0.11 -6.98
N ILE A 156 -7.13 0.62 -5.77
CA ILE A 156 -8.41 0.51 -5.06
C ILE A 156 -9.50 1.25 -5.84
N LEU A 157 -9.21 2.44 -6.38
CA LEU A 157 -10.14 3.21 -7.20
C LEU A 157 -10.48 2.52 -8.53
N LEU A 158 -9.63 1.61 -9.01
CA LEU A 158 -9.89 0.80 -10.20
C LEU A 158 -10.92 -0.32 -9.95
N VAL A 159 -11.07 -0.80 -8.70
CA VAL A 159 -12.04 -1.85 -8.33
C VAL A 159 -13.48 -1.52 -8.77
N PRO A 160 -14.07 -0.37 -8.40
CA PRO A 160 -15.44 -0.04 -8.83
C PRO A 160 -15.55 0.13 -10.36
N VAL A 161 -14.51 0.59 -11.05
CA VAL A 161 -14.50 0.68 -12.53
C VAL A 161 -14.64 -0.70 -13.15
N ILE A 162 -13.88 -1.68 -12.65
CA ILE A 162 -13.98 -3.07 -13.10
C ILE A 162 -15.37 -3.65 -12.82
N LEU A 163 -15.90 -3.45 -11.60
CA LEU A 163 -17.21 -3.97 -11.23
C LEU A 163 -18.34 -3.37 -12.08
N GLN A 164 -18.30 -2.05 -12.33
CA GLN A 164 -19.25 -1.37 -13.20
C GLN A 164 -19.17 -1.92 -14.63
N HIS A 165 -17.95 -2.05 -15.17
CA HIS A 165 -17.72 -2.58 -16.52
C HIS A 165 -18.20 -4.03 -16.68
N LEU A 166 -17.96 -4.87 -15.66
CA LEU A 166 -18.48 -6.24 -15.63
C LEU A 166 -20.01 -6.25 -15.65
N SER A 167 -20.64 -5.41 -14.83
CA SER A 167 -22.10 -5.26 -14.77
C SER A 167 -22.69 -4.86 -16.11
N ASP A 168 -22.14 -3.82 -16.74
CA ASP A 168 -22.74 -3.18 -17.91
C ASP A 168 -22.50 -3.97 -19.21
N HIS A 169 -21.35 -4.64 -19.33
CA HIS A 169 -20.92 -5.20 -20.61
C HIS A 169 -20.78 -6.72 -20.65
N LEU A 170 -20.49 -7.36 -19.50
CA LEU A 170 -20.28 -8.82 -19.42
C LEU A 170 -21.51 -9.54 -18.81
N CYS A 171 -22.07 -9.01 -17.74
CA CYS A 171 -23.18 -9.61 -16.99
C CYS A 171 -24.55 -9.19 -17.56
N ARG A 172 -24.91 -9.77 -18.72
CA ARG A 172 -26.15 -9.43 -19.44
C ARG A 172 -27.42 -10.07 -18.89
N SER A 173 -27.32 -11.20 -18.19
CA SER A 173 -28.49 -11.90 -17.65
C SER A 173 -28.85 -11.43 -16.24
N GLY A 174 -30.14 -11.43 -15.89
CA GLY A 174 -30.58 -11.05 -14.54
C GLY A 174 -29.94 -11.91 -13.44
N LEU A 175 -29.70 -13.20 -13.72
CA LEU A 175 -28.97 -14.09 -12.83
C LEU A 175 -27.52 -13.61 -12.64
N SER A 176 -26.81 -13.28 -13.71
CA SER A 176 -25.42 -12.81 -13.63
C SER A 176 -25.27 -11.48 -12.88
N GLN A 177 -26.22 -10.56 -13.05
CA GLN A 177 -26.23 -9.29 -12.30
C GLN A 177 -26.53 -9.50 -10.81
N SER A 178 -27.49 -10.36 -10.48
CA SER A 178 -27.79 -10.73 -9.10
C SER A 178 -26.58 -11.38 -8.43
N MET A 179 -25.91 -12.30 -9.13
CA MET A 179 -24.70 -12.96 -8.67
C MET A 179 -23.54 -11.96 -8.45
N LEU A 180 -23.32 -11.02 -9.39
CA LEU A 180 -22.29 -9.99 -9.23
C LEU A 180 -22.56 -9.10 -8.00
N ARG A 181 -23.81 -8.69 -7.77
CA ARG A 181 -24.21 -7.93 -6.58
C ARG A 181 -24.01 -8.72 -5.29
N ALA A 182 -24.39 -10.00 -5.29
CA ALA A 182 -24.18 -10.89 -4.15
C ALA A 182 -22.69 -11.07 -3.83
N LEU A 183 -21.85 -11.26 -4.85
CA LEU A 183 -20.39 -11.33 -4.71
C LEU A 183 -19.81 -10.00 -4.20
N GLY A 184 -20.30 -8.87 -4.69
CA GLY A 184 -19.91 -7.54 -4.19
C GLY A 184 -20.26 -7.35 -2.72
N ALA A 185 -21.46 -7.76 -2.31
CA ALA A 185 -21.88 -7.73 -0.90
C ALA A 185 -21.02 -8.66 -0.03
N ALA A 186 -20.77 -9.89 -0.49
CA ALA A 186 -19.90 -10.84 0.21
C ALA A 186 -18.46 -10.31 0.35
N TRP A 187 -17.94 -9.65 -0.70
CA TRP A 187 -16.64 -8.98 -0.65
C TRP A 187 -16.61 -7.85 0.38
N LEU A 188 -17.61 -6.97 0.41
CA LEU A 188 -17.73 -5.92 1.43
C LEU A 188 -17.79 -6.50 2.84
N SER A 189 -18.57 -7.58 3.05
CA SER A 189 -18.59 -8.30 4.31
C SER A 189 -17.21 -8.85 4.69
N SER A 190 -16.47 -9.43 3.73
CA SER A 190 -15.09 -9.91 3.95
C SER A 190 -14.13 -8.78 4.35
N VAL A 191 -14.27 -7.59 3.75
CA VAL A 191 -13.49 -6.40 4.12
C VAL A 191 -13.76 -6.00 5.57
N CYS A 192 -15.04 -5.93 5.96
CA CYS A 192 -15.45 -5.61 7.34
C CYS A 192 -14.98 -6.66 8.35
N LEU A 193 -15.10 -7.95 8.02
CA LEU A 193 -14.63 -9.05 8.87
C LEU A 193 -13.12 -9.03 9.04
N THR A 194 -12.37 -8.73 7.99
CA THR A 194 -10.92 -8.57 8.05
C THR A 194 -10.57 -7.38 8.94
N HIS A 195 -11.20 -6.23 8.75
CA HIS A 195 -10.98 -5.06 9.62
C HIS A 195 -11.29 -5.39 11.09
N HIS A 196 -12.45 -6.00 11.37
CA HIS A 196 -12.82 -6.42 12.71
C HIS A 196 -11.87 -7.46 13.32
N SER A 197 -11.19 -8.28 12.52
CA SER A 197 -10.20 -9.24 13.03
C SER A 197 -8.87 -8.56 13.38
N PHE A 198 -8.46 -7.57 12.57
CA PHE A 198 -7.16 -6.90 12.69
C PHE A 198 -7.20 -5.58 13.47
N TRP A 199 -8.38 -5.07 13.86
CA TRP A 199 -8.49 -3.82 14.62
C TRP A 199 -7.61 -3.74 15.89
N PRO A 200 -7.30 -4.82 16.65
CA PRO A 200 -6.47 -4.68 17.84
C PRO A 200 -5.00 -4.41 17.47
N LEU A 201 -4.58 -4.81 16.26
CA LEU A 201 -3.26 -4.50 15.71
C LEU A 201 -3.22 -3.11 15.06
N THR A 202 -4.37 -2.55 14.68
CA THR A 202 -4.45 -1.18 14.14
C THR A 202 -4.50 -0.14 15.26
N TYR A 203 -5.32 -0.37 16.28
CA TYR A 203 -5.53 0.56 17.39
C TYR A 203 -4.66 0.27 18.61
N GLY A 204 -4.05 -0.91 18.68
CA GLY A 204 -3.27 -1.35 19.84
C GLY A 204 -4.11 -1.87 21.00
N GLU A 205 -5.45 -1.91 20.87
CA GLU A 205 -6.37 -2.36 21.91
C GLU A 205 -7.52 -3.21 21.33
N PRO A 206 -7.99 -4.27 22.04
CA PRO A 206 -7.45 -4.81 23.29
C PRO A 206 -6.12 -5.58 23.07
N PRO A 207 -5.28 -5.74 24.11
CA PRO A 207 -4.08 -6.55 24.00
C PRO A 207 -4.43 -8.02 23.68
N LEU A 208 -3.71 -8.59 22.72
CA LEU A 208 -3.94 -9.96 22.25
C LEU A 208 -3.07 -10.97 22.97
N SER A 209 -3.63 -12.14 23.27
CA SER A 209 -2.87 -13.28 23.77
C SER A 209 -1.90 -13.81 22.69
N PRO A 210 -0.81 -14.51 23.07
CA PRO A 210 0.08 -15.13 22.09
C PRO A 210 -0.62 -16.08 21.11
N ALA A 211 -1.71 -16.74 21.54
CA ALA A 211 -2.54 -17.57 20.67
C ALA A 211 -3.35 -16.73 19.67
N GLY A 212 -3.93 -15.61 20.11
CA GLY A 212 -4.64 -14.68 19.24
C GLY A 212 -3.74 -14.00 18.20
N LEU A 213 -2.51 -13.65 18.59
CA LEU A 213 -1.50 -13.14 17.64
C LEU A 213 -1.12 -14.20 16.59
N ARG A 214 -0.97 -15.47 17.00
CA ARG A 214 -0.73 -16.56 16.06
C ARG A 214 -1.89 -16.78 15.09
N SER A 215 -3.15 -16.62 15.54
CA SER A 215 -4.30 -16.74 14.63
C SER A 215 -4.43 -15.59 13.63
N LEU A 216 -3.84 -14.42 13.93
CA LEU A 216 -3.81 -13.27 13.02
C LEU A 216 -2.59 -13.29 12.07
N ARG A 217 -1.64 -14.21 12.26
CA ARG A 217 -0.50 -14.39 11.36
C ARG A 217 -0.93 -15.18 10.13
N TRP A 218 -1.68 -14.54 9.22
CA TRP A 218 -2.19 -15.19 8.00
C TRP A 218 -1.11 -15.42 6.94
N LYS A 219 0.01 -14.70 7.03
CA LYS A 219 1.22 -14.96 6.25
C LYS A 219 2.40 -15.21 7.17
N ASP A 220 3.21 -16.21 6.84
CA ASP A 220 4.43 -16.53 7.60
C ASP A 220 5.45 -15.39 7.55
N SER A 221 5.45 -14.59 6.49
CA SER A 221 6.34 -13.44 6.34
C SER A 221 6.01 -12.28 7.29
N TRP A 222 4.81 -12.25 7.89
CA TRP A 222 4.44 -11.20 8.84
C TRP A 222 5.11 -11.41 10.19
N ASP A 223 5.87 -10.41 10.62
CA ASP A 223 6.57 -10.36 11.88
C ASP A 223 5.68 -9.72 12.95
N LEU A 224 4.82 -10.54 13.55
CA LEU A 224 4.04 -10.17 14.73
C LEU A 224 4.86 -10.48 15.99
N LEU A 225 4.89 -9.53 16.94
CA LEU A 225 5.73 -9.63 18.13
C LEU A 225 5.08 -10.57 19.15
N ILE A 226 5.44 -11.85 19.09
CA ILE A 226 4.93 -12.90 19.98
C ILE A 226 5.99 -13.20 21.06
N ARG A 227 5.67 -12.90 22.32
CA ARG A 227 6.55 -13.24 23.45
C ARG A 227 6.69 -14.76 23.58
N ARG A 228 7.92 -15.29 23.52
CA ARG A 228 8.20 -16.66 23.97
C ARG A 228 7.91 -16.74 25.47
N GLN A 229 6.98 -17.61 25.86
CA GLN A 229 6.92 -18.04 27.26
C GLN A 229 8.25 -18.75 27.55
N ARG A 230 9.02 -18.25 28.52
CA ARG A 230 10.08 -19.07 29.12
C ARG A 230 9.36 -20.27 29.73
N GLN A 231 9.64 -21.47 29.24
CA GLN A 231 9.29 -22.68 29.97
C GLN A 231 10.00 -22.62 31.33
N PRO A 232 9.32 -23.04 32.41
CA PRO A 232 9.90 -23.04 33.76
C PRO A 232 11.14 -23.95 33.85
#